data_AF-A0A355RYN3-F1
#
_entry.id   AF-A0A355RYN3-F1
#
_cell.length_a   1.000
_cell.length_b   1.000
_cell.length_c   1.000
_cell.angle_alpha   90.00
_cell.angle_beta   90.00
_cell.angle_gamma   90.00
#
_symmetry.space_group_name_H-M   'P 1'
#
loop_
_entity.id
_entity.type
_entity.pdbx_description
1 polymer ?
#
loop_
_entity_poly.entity_id
_entity_poly.type
_entity_poly.pdbx_seq_one_letter_code
_entity_poly.pdbx_strand_id
1 'polypeptide(L)'
;GAIKSAAAIAITVPILALGLPIYDTLMAIIRRSLNKKPVMQGDRGHLHHKLLDMGLSQRQAVVVMYIISGLLGISAIFATELSTVQSFFVLISVLCIILILSKEVGLLKKNKGEENQ
;
A
#
# COMPACT_ATOMS: atom_id res chain seq x y z
N GLY A 1 -10.44 -5.62 -29.30
CA GLY A 1 -9.20 -5.88 -30.05
C GLY A 1 -8.16 -6.42 -29.10
N ALA A 2 -7.60 -7.60 -29.39
CA ALA A 2 -6.71 -8.35 -28.50
C ALA A 2 -5.48 -7.58 -27.99
N ILE A 3 -5.01 -6.58 -28.73
CA ILE A 3 -3.87 -5.73 -28.34
C ILE A 3 -4.24 -4.82 -27.14
N LYS A 4 -5.50 -4.34 -27.05
CA LYS A 4 -5.95 -3.49 -25.94
C LYS A 4 -6.02 -4.26 -24.61
N SER A 5 -6.38 -5.54 -24.64
CA SER A 5 -6.41 -6.40 -23.45
C SER A 5 -5.02 -6.82 -22.99
N ALA A 6 -4.11 -7.15 -23.92
CA ALA A 6 -2.73 -7.50 -23.57
C ALA A 6 -1.98 -6.34 -22.89
N ALA A 7 -2.11 -5.11 -23.41
CA ALA A 7 -1.52 -3.92 -22.79
C ALA A 7 -2.12 -3.63 -21.41
N ALA A 8 -3.44 -3.82 -21.24
CA ALA A 8 -4.11 -3.63 -19.95
C ALA A 8 -3.60 -4.63 -18.89
N ILE A 9 -3.43 -5.90 -19.26
CA ILE A 9 -2.88 -6.95 -18.37
C ILE A 9 -1.43 -6.66 -18.00
N ALA A 10 -0.60 -6.29 -18.98
CA ALA A 10 0.83 -6.00 -18.78
C ALA A 10 1.08 -4.86 -17.80
N ILE A 11 0.13 -3.92 -17.66
CA ILE A 11 0.22 -2.80 -16.70
C ILE A 11 -0.47 -3.15 -15.38
N THR A 12 -1.66 -3.75 -15.43
CA THR A 12 -2.49 -3.97 -14.23
C THR A 12 -1.88 -5.00 -13.30
N VAL A 13 -1.35 -6.11 -13.84
CA VAL A 13 -0.82 -7.22 -13.03
C VAL A 13 0.37 -6.78 -12.17
N PRO A 14 1.42 -6.11 -12.71
CA PRO A 14 2.52 -5.63 -11.88
C PRO A 14 2.10 -4.60 -10.83
N ILE A 15 1.17 -3.69 -11.16
CA ILE A 15 0.69 -2.67 -10.22
C ILE A 15 -0.01 -3.34 -9.03
N LEU A 16 -0.87 -4.33 -9.29
CA LEU A 16 -1.55 -5.07 -8.21
C LEU A 16 -0.56 -5.92 -7.41
N ALA A 17 0.30 -6.68 -8.08
CA ALA A 17 1.29 -7.53 -7.42
C ALA A 17 2.26 -6.74 -6.52
N LEU A 18 2.65 -5.54 -6.95
CA LEU A 18 3.51 -4.62 -6.20
C LEU A 18 2.72 -3.62 -5.35
N GLY A 19 1.41 -3.79 -5.20
CA GLY A 19 0.55 -2.81 -4.52
C GLY A 19 1.01 -2.50 -3.09
N LEU A 20 1.44 -3.52 -2.32
CA LEU A 20 1.95 -3.34 -0.97
C LEU A 20 3.30 -2.58 -0.93
N PRO A 21 4.36 -2.98 -1.69
CA PRO A 21 5.58 -2.19 -1.82
C PRO A 21 5.38 -0.76 -2.31
N ILE A 22 4.53 -0.57 -3.33
CA ILE A 22 4.19 0.76 -3.87
C ILE A 22 3.55 1.61 -2.78
N TYR A 23 2.58 1.06 -2.05
CA TYR A 23 1.94 1.76 -0.95
C TYR A 23 2.94 2.16 0.15
N ASP A 24 3.79 1.24 0.59
CA ASP A 24 4.72 1.46 1.69
C ASP A 24 5.76 2.55 1.35
N THR A 25 6.24 2.56 0.10
CA THR A 25 7.15 3.59 -0.42
C THR A 25 6.46 4.93 -0.63
N LEU A 26 5.26 4.95 -1.22
CA LEU A 26 4.49 6.18 -1.41
C LEU A 26 4.16 6.85 -0.07
N MET A 27 3.75 6.07 0.94
CA MET A 27 3.47 6.62 2.27
C MET A 27 4.71 7.15 2.96
N ALA A 28 5.87 6.52 2.76
CA ALA A 28 7.15 7.07 3.22
C ALA A 28 7.48 8.40 2.54
N ILE A 29 7.30 8.49 1.22
CA ILE A 29 7.54 9.72 0.45
C ILE A 29 6.60 10.85 0.90
N ILE A 30 5.29 10.59 0.98
CA ILE A 30 4.29 11.57 1.41
C ILE A 30 4.59 12.08 2.82
N ARG A 31 4.84 11.17 3.77
CA ARG A 31 5.15 11.52 5.16
C ARG A 31 6.43 12.35 5.27
N ARG A 32 7.49 11.99 4.54
CA ARG A 32 8.75 12.75 4.55
C ARG A 32 8.58 14.12 3.91
N SER A 33 7.83 14.20 2.81
CA SER A 33 7.50 15.47 2.14
C SER A 33 6.73 16.42 3.06
N LEU A 34 5.69 15.93 3.74
CA LEU A 34 4.91 16.72 4.71
C LEU A 34 5.77 17.21 5.90
N ASN A 35 6.75 16.42 6.33
CA ASN A 35 7.65 16.78 7.42
C ASN A 35 8.94 17.50 6.96
N LYS A 36 9.04 17.87 5.67
CA LYS A 36 10.23 18.50 5.06
C LYS A 36 11.54 17.73 5.31
N LYS A 37 11.49 16.41 5.44
CA LYS A 37 12.67 15.55 5.65
C LYS A 37 13.20 15.02 4.31
N PRO A 38 14.53 14.82 4.16
CA PRO A 38 15.10 14.23 2.96
C PRO A 38 14.53 12.85 2.67
N VAL A 39 14.22 12.56 1.39
CA VAL A 39 13.64 11.27 0.98
C VAL A 39 14.58 10.09 1.27
N MET A 40 15.90 10.31 1.26
CA MET A 40 16.90 9.27 1.52
C MET A 40 17.18 9.03 3.01
N GLN A 41 16.57 9.80 3.92
CA GLN A 41 16.78 9.65 5.36
C GLN A 41 16.01 8.43 5.88
N GLY A 42 16.68 7.56 6.66
CA GLY A 42 16.06 6.39 7.28
C GLY A 42 14.80 6.77 8.07
N ASP A 43 13.72 5.99 7.90
CA ASP A 43 12.42 6.26 8.52
C ASP A 43 11.86 4.98 9.14
N ARG A 44 11.25 5.08 10.32
CA ARG A 44 10.57 3.97 11.00
C ARG A 44 9.06 3.96 10.76
N GLY A 45 8.53 4.82 9.88
CA GLY A 45 7.10 4.85 9.58
C GLY A 45 6.63 3.86 8.50
N HIS A 46 7.41 2.81 8.21
CA HIS A 46 6.98 1.74 7.30
C HIS A 46 5.92 0.86 7.95
N LEU A 47 5.10 0.19 7.14
CA LEU A 47 3.97 -0.61 7.59
C LEU A 47 4.39 -1.68 8.60
N HIS A 48 5.56 -2.29 8.41
CA HIS A 48 6.13 -3.25 9.37
C HIS A 48 6.27 -2.69 10.78
N HIS A 49 6.91 -1.53 10.91
CA HIS A 49 7.11 -0.88 12.21
C HIS A 49 5.79 -0.41 12.81
N LYS A 50 4.85 0.04 11.97
CA LYS A 50 3.54 0.45 12.45
C LYS A 50 2.71 -0.69 13.00
N LEU A 51 2.80 -1.88 12.40
CA LEU A 51 2.19 -3.09 12.97
C LEU A 51 2.84 -3.44 14.32
N LEU A 52 4.17 -3.29 14.45
CA LEU A 52 4.85 -3.46 15.73
C LEU A 52 4.38 -2.44 16.78
N ASP A 53 4.22 -1.17 16.41
CA ASP A 53 3.73 -0.10 17.29
C ASP A 53 2.28 -0.34 17.75
N MET A 54 1.49 -1.11 16.99
CA MET A 54 0.15 -1.57 17.36
C MET A 54 0.16 -2.77 18.33
N GLY A 55 1.34 -3.28 18.70
CA GLY A 55 1.50 -4.39 19.64
C GLY A 55 1.64 -5.78 19.00
N LEU A 56 1.74 -5.88 17.67
CA LEU A 56 2.04 -7.15 17.01
C LEU A 56 3.52 -7.50 17.20
N SER A 57 3.81 -8.80 17.31
CA SER A 57 5.18 -9.29 17.23
C SER A 57 5.71 -9.19 15.78
N GLN A 58 7.04 -9.17 15.62
CA GLN A 58 7.69 -9.10 14.31
C GLN A 58 7.19 -10.20 13.36
N ARG A 59 7.02 -11.43 13.86
CA ARG A 59 6.50 -12.56 13.07
C ARG A 59 5.06 -12.32 12.62
N GLN A 60 4.20 -11.85 13.52
CA GLN A 60 2.81 -11.55 13.18
C GLN A 60 2.70 -10.42 12.16
N ALA A 61 3.51 -9.37 12.30
CA ALA A 61 3.54 -8.27 11.34
C ALA A 61 3.91 -8.76 9.93
N VAL A 62 4.93 -9.61 9.81
CA VAL A 62 5.34 -10.20 8.52
C VAL A 62 4.25 -11.12 7.94
N VAL A 63 3.60 -11.94 8.76
CA VAL A 63 2.49 -12.81 8.31
C VAL A 63 1.33 -11.99 7.76
N VAL A 64 0.95 -10.89 8.44
CA VAL A 64 -0.08 -9.97 7.95
C VAL A 64 0.32 -9.38 6.60
N MET A 65 1.57 -8.94 6.44
CA MET A 65 2.07 -8.43 5.16
C MET A 65 2.05 -9.49 4.05
N TYR A 66 2.37 -10.75 4.36
CA TYR A 66 2.26 -11.85 3.39
C TYR A 66 0.82 -12.15 2.99
N ILE A 67 -0.13 -12.13 3.93
CA ILE A 67 -1.55 -12.31 3.61
C ILE A 67 -2.02 -11.20 2.67
N ILE A 68 -1.68 -9.94 2.95
CA ILE A 68 -2.07 -8.80 2.10
C ILE A 68 -1.44 -8.95 0.71
N SER A 69 -0.14 -9.21 0.61
CA SER A 69 0.55 -9.43 -0.67
C SER A 69 -0.03 -10.60 -1.45
N GLY A 70 -0.36 -11.71 -0.76
CA GLY A 70 -0.99 -12.88 -1.36
C GLY A 70 -2.37 -12.55 -1.93
N LEU A 71 -3.21 -11.81 -1.20
CA LEU A 71 -4.52 -11.35 -1.68
C LEU A 71 -4.40 -10.44 -2.90
N LEU A 72 -3.42 -9.53 -2.91
CA LEU A 72 -3.14 -8.67 -4.06
C LEU A 72 -2.68 -9.47 -5.28
N GLY A 73 -1.79 -10.45 -5.08
CA GLY A 73 -1.33 -11.34 -6.15
C GLY A 73 -2.45 -12.20 -6.72
N ILE A 74 -3.30 -12.77 -5.87
CA ILE A 74 -4.50 -13.51 -6.28
C ILE A 74 -5.44 -12.60 -7.08
N SER A 75 -5.68 -11.38 -6.60
CA SER A 75 -6.49 -10.39 -7.30
C SER A 75 -5.91 -10.02 -8.67
N ALA A 76 -4.58 -9.97 -8.79
CA ALA A 76 -3.89 -9.72 -10.05
C ALA A 76 -4.08 -10.87 -11.06
N ILE A 77 -4.05 -12.12 -10.60
CA ILE A 77 -4.34 -13.30 -11.43
C ILE A 77 -5.80 -13.27 -11.87
N PHE A 78 -6.74 -13.05 -10.96
CA PHE A 78 -8.15 -12.95 -11.34
C PHE A 78 -8.39 -11.82 -12.35
N ALA A 79 -7.70 -10.69 -12.22
CA ALA A 79 -7.81 -9.58 -13.18
C ALA A 79 -7.40 -9.93 -14.62
N THR A 80 -6.73 -11.08 -14.87
CA THR A 80 -6.45 -11.57 -16.25
C THR A 80 -7.66 -12.22 -16.92
N GLU A 81 -8.55 -12.81 -16.13
CA GLU A 81 -9.74 -13.54 -16.62
C GLU A 81 -11.02 -12.69 -16.59
N LEU A 82 -11.02 -11.59 -15.82
CA LEU A 82 -12.19 -10.71 -15.68
C LEU A 82 -12.28 -9.63 -16.77
N SER A 83 -13.51 -9.21 -17.06
CA SER A 83 -13.78 -8.11 -18.00
C SER A 83 -13.18 -6.78 -17.51
N THR A 84 -12.85 -5.86 -18.42
CA THR A 84 -12.18 -4.58 -18.10
C THR A 84 -12.86 -3.81 -16.96
N VAL A 85 -14.19 -3.83 -16.90
CA VAL A 85 -14.98 -3.14 -15.86
C VAL A 85 -14.80 -3.78 -14.48
N GLN A 86 -14.75 -5.11 -14.41
CA GLN A 86 -14.57 -5.82 -13.15
C GLN A 86 -13.16 -5.65 -12.58
N SER A 87 -12.13 -5.59 -13.44
CA SER A 87 -10.76 -5.29 -13.01
C SER A 87 -10.64 -3.89 -12.38
N PHE A 88 -11.39 -2.90 -12.87
CA PHE A 88 -11.47 -1.58 -12.22
C PHE A 88 -12.11 -1.65 -10.83
N PHE A 89 -13.17 -2.45 -10.63
CA PHE A 89 -13.77 -2.63 -9.30
C PHE A 89 -12.81 -3.28 -8.30
N VAL A 90 -12.04 -4.29 -8.73
CA VAL A 90 -11.00 -4.91 -7.90
C VAL A 90 -9.91 -3.91 -7.54
N LEU A 91 -9.49 -3.08 -8.50
CA LEU A 91 -8.46 -2.07 -8.25
C LEU A 91 -8.96 -0.98 -7.27
N ILE A 92 -10.21 -0.55 -7.40
CA ILE A 92 -10.85 0.41 -6.48
C ILE A 92 -11.02 -0.19 -5.08
N SER A 93 -11.44 -1.45 -4.96
CA SER A 93 -11.61 -2.09 -3.65
C SER A 93 -10.27 -2.24 -2.93
N VAL A 94 -9.21 -2.63 -3.65
CA VAL A 94 -7.84 -2.65 -3.14
C VAL A 94 -7.39 -1.27 -2.68
N LEU A 95 -7.59 -0.23 -3.49
CA LEU A 95 -7.23 1.14 -3.13
C LEU A 95 -7.98 1.60 -1.86
N CYS A 96 -9.27 1.29 -1.75
CA CYS A 96 -10.08 1.59 -0.57
C CYS A 96 -9.56 0.86 0.67
N ILE A 97 -9.23 -0.43 0.58
CA ILE A 97 -8.64 -1.20 1.69
C ILE A 97 -7.33 -0.57 2.13
N ILE A 98 -6.46 -0.21 1.19
CA ILE A 98 -5.19 0.46 1.46
C ILE A 98 -5.41 1.79 2.19
N LEU A 99 -6.38 2.60 1.75
CA LEU A 99 -6.70 3.88 2.39
C LEU A 99 -7.32 3.71 3.79
N ILE A 100 -8.15 2.69 4.00
CA ILE A 100 -8.70 2.36 5.32
C ILE A 100 -7.57 1.93 6.26
N LEU A 101 -6.69 1.03 5.82
CA LEU A 101 -5.49 0.66 6.57
C LEU A 101 -4.62 1.89 6.87
N SER A 102 -4.49 2.84 5.93
CA SER A 102 -3.75 4.09 6.15
C SER A 102 -4.32 4.92 7.30
N LYS A 103 -5.66 4.99 7.40
CA LYS A 103 -6.38 5.73 8.43
C LYS A 103 -6.28 5.04 9.79
N GLU A 104 -6.52 3.73 9.82
CA GLU A 104 -6.46 2.92 11.04
C GLU A 104 -5.06 2.97 11.68
N VAL A 105 -4.03 2.92 10.82
CA VAL A 105 -2.63 2.89 11.25
C VAL A 105 -2.11 4.30 11.64
N GLY A 106 -2.94 5.36 11.57
CA GLY A 106 -2.57 6.69 12.07
C GLY A 106 -1.32 7.28 11.39
N LEU A 107 -1.10 6.96 10.11
CA LEU A 107 0.04 7.42 9.29
C LEU A 107 0.09 8.95 9.13
N LEU A 108 -1.05 9.62 9.30
CA LEU A 108 -1.23 11.07 9.23
C LEU A 108 -1.50 11.68 10.61
N LYS A 109 -1.07 11.05 11.71
CA LYS A 109 -1.02 11.78 12.98
C LYS A 109 0.11 12.80 12.88
N LYS A 110 -0.24 14.03 12.48
CA LYS A 110 0.60 15.22 12.63
C LYS A 110 1.09 15.22 14.07
N ASN A 111 2.38 14.99 14.27
CA ASN A 111 2.97 15.26 15.56
C ASN A 111 2.78 16.77 15.77
N LYS A 112 1.86 17.16 16.65
CA LYS A 112 1.88 18.48 17.28
C LYS A 112 3.13 18.50 18.17
N GLY A 113 4.30 18.57 17.54
CA GLY A 113 5.51 19.00 18.20
C GLY A 113 5.46 20.52 18.27
N GLU A 114 5.37 21.01 19.50
CA GLU A 114 6.23 22.11 19.94
C GLU A 114 5.93 23.50 19.32
N GLU A 115 4.74 24.02 19.58
CA GLU A 115 4.61 25.44 19.94
C GLU A 115 4.50 25.50 21.47
N ASN A 116 5.65 25.46 22.14
CA ASN A 116 5.83 26.13 23.42
C ASN A 116 6.97 27.12 23.21
N GLN A 117 6.60 28.34 22.82
CA GLN A 117 7.03 29.54 23.54
C GLN A 117 5.78 30.33 23.90
#